data_AF-A0A962NDH6-F1
#
_entry.id   AF-A0A962NDH6-F1
#
_cell.length_a   1.000
_cell.length_b   1.000
_cell.length_c   1.000
_cell.angle_alpha   90.00
_cell.angle_beta   90.00
_cell.angle_gamma   90.00
#
_symmetry.space_group_name_H-M   'P 1'
#
loop_
_entity.id
_entity.type
_entity.pdbx_description
1 polymer ?
#
loop_
_entity_poly.entity_id
_entity_poly.type
_entity_poly.pdbx_seq_one_letter_code
_entity_poly.pdbx_strand_id
1 'polypeptide(L)'
;PTLSQLALADYLLQGGHERYLRQVQRRYFTQVERFSFTIRKHFPASTRISQPVGGFVLWVELEPAIDTLRLTHRMLQHRVSIAPGRLFSANQKYPHCLRLNCAQPWSETLERALIQLGKEIGA
;
A
#
# COMPACT_ATOMS: atom_id res chain seq x y z
N PRO A 1 -29.18 11.83 18.90
CA PRO A 1 -28.42 11.36 17.72
C PRO A 1 -28.17 12.49 16.73
N THR A 2 -26.96 12.57 16.18
CA THR A 2 -26.60 13.58 15.16
C THR A 2 -27.15 13.18 13.78
N LEU A 3 -27.25 14.14 12.86
CA LEU A 3 -27.68 13.86 11.47
C LEU A 3 -26.84 12.75 10.82
N SER A 4 -25.52 12.73 11.05
CA SER A 4 -24.63 11.69 10.53
C SER A 4 -24.93 10.30 11.12
N GLN A 5 -25.33 10.22 12.39
CA GLN A 5 -25.72 8.95 13.01
C GLN A 5 -27.03 8.44 12.43
N LEU A 6 -28.01 9.33 12.17
CA LEU A 6 -29.29 8.95 11.55
C LEU A 6 -29.08 8.49 10.10
N ALA A 7 -28.26 9.20 9.32
CA ALA A 7 -27.93 8.82 7.94
C ALA A 7 -27.18 7.47 7.87
N LEU A 8 -26.24 7.22 8.80
CA LEU A 8 -25.56 5.93 8.88
C LEU A 8 -26.52 4.80 9.26
N ALA A 9 -27.43 5.04 10.20
CA ALA A 9 -28.44 4.05 10.59
C ALA A 9 -29.33 3.67 9.41
N ASP A 10 -29.84 4.66 8.66
CA ASP A 10 -30.64 4.42 7.46
C ASP A 10 -29.86 3.66 6.38
N TYR A 11 -28.62 4.05 6.11
CA TYR A 11 -27.74 3.35 5.16
C TYR A 11 -27.49 1.89 5.53
N LEU A 12 -27.33 1.58 6.82
CA LEU A 12 -27.15 0.22 7.31
C LEU A 12 -28.43 -0.61 7.17
N LEU A 13 -29.60 -0.03 7.51
CA LEU A 13 -30.90 -0.69 7.41
C LEU A 13 -31.29 -1.03 5.97
N GLN A 14 -30.91 -0.20 5.01
CA GLN A 14 -31.21 -0.42 3.58
C GLN A 14 -30.26 -1.42 2.90
N GLY A 15 -29.30 -2.02 3.63
CA GLY A 15 -28.36 -3.00 3.08
C GLY A 15 -27.29 -2.43 2.14
N GLY A 16 -27.21 -1.09 2.03
CA GLY A 16 -26.22 -0.41 1.19
C GLY A 16 -24.78 -0.72 1.59
N HIS A 17 -24.56 -0.91 2.90
CA HIS A 17 -23.26 -1.24 3.47
C HIS A 17 -22.71 -2.59 3.00
N GLU A 18 -23.52 -3.65 3.00
CA GLU A 18 -23.06 -4.98 2.59
C GLU A 18 -22.69 -5.03 1.11
N ARG A 19 -23.50 -4.37 0.26
CA ARG A 19 -23.21 -4.24 -1.17
C ARG A 19 -21.88 -3.52 -1.38
N TYR A 20 -21.67 -2.41 -0.68
CA TYR A 20 -20.42 -1.66 -0.73
C TYR A 20 -19.22 -2.50 -0.25
N LEU A 21 -19.37 -3.23 0.86
CA LEU A 21 -18.31 -4.10 1.38
C LEU A 21 -17.89 -5.16 0.36
N ARG A 22 -18.85 -5.86 -0.28
CA ARG A 22 -18.54 -6.86 -1.31
C ARG A 22 -17.78 -6.24 -2.49
N GLN A 23 -18.17 -5.03 -2.90
CA GLN A 23 -17.50 -4.30 -3.97
C GLN A 23 -16.07 -3.89 -3.57
N VAL A 24 -15.89 -3.33 -2.38
CA VAL A 24 -14.59 -2.81 -1.94
C VAL A 24 -13.60 -3.94 -1.64
N GLN A 25 -14.07 -5.06 -1.08
CA GLN A 25 -13.25 -6.26 -0.85
C GLN A 25 -12.69 -6.81 -2.16
N ARG A 26 -13.54 -6.99 -3.18
CA ARG A 26 -13.09 -7.43 -4.52
C ARG A 26 -12.10 -6.45 -5.13
N ARG A 27 -12.34 -5.15 -4.98
CA ARG A 27 -11.42 -4.12 -5.48
C ARG A 27 -10.06 -4.21 -4.78
N TYR A 28 -10.02 -4.27 -3.46
CA TYR A 28 -8.76 -4.36 -2.71
C TYR A 28 -8.00 -5.64 -2.98
N PHE A 29 -8.69 -6.78 -3.12
CA PHE A 29 -8.07 -8.03 -3.53
C PHE A 29 -7.33 -7.87 -4.86
N THR A 30 -8.02 -7.37 -5.90
CA THR A 30 -7.41 -7.11 -7.22
C THR A 30 -6.25 -6.12 -7.13
N GLN A 31 -6.36 -5.06 -6.32
CA GLN A 31 -5.30 -4.08 -6.18
C GLN A 31 -4.05 -4.66 -5.50
N VAL A 32 -4.21 -5.42 -4.41
CA VAL A 32 -3.10 -6.08 -3.72
C VAL A 32 -2.39 -7.06 -4.66
N GLU A 33 -3.14 -7.83 -5.45
CA GLU A 33 -2.57 -8.73 -6.45
C GLU A 33 -1.77 -7.98 -7.53
N ARG A 34 -2.30 -6.87 -8.05
CA ARG A 34 -1.59 -6.04 -9.04
C ARG A 34 -0.30 -5.45 -8.49
N PHE A 35 -0.34 -4.86 -7.29
CA PHE A 35 0.86 -4.36 -6.63
C PHE A 35 1.89 -5.49 -6.43
N SER A 36 1.45 -6.63 -5.91
CA SER A 36 2.31 -7.79 -5.65
C SER A 36 2.97 -8.30 -6.93
N PHE A 37 2.21 -8.38 -8.03
CA PHE A 37 2.72 -8.75 -9.34
C PHE A 37 3.76 -7.75 -9.86
N THR A 38 3.46 -6.45 -9.83
CA THR A 38 4.38 -5.40 -10.29
C THR A 38 5.65 -5.36 -9.44
N ILE A 39 5.55 -5.53 -8.13
CA ILE A 39 6.72 -5.62 -7.24
C ILE A 39 7.59 -6.81 -7.63
N ARG A 40 7.01 -8.01 -7.74
CA ARG A 40 7.77 -9.22 -8.15
C ARG A 40 8.46 -9.07 -9.51
N LYS A 41 7.88 -8.29 -10.42
CA LYS A 41 8.43 -8.08 -11.76
C LYS A 41 9.54 -7.03 -11.82
N HIS A 42 9.47 -5.99 -11.00
CA HIS A 42 10.30 -4.79 -11.16
C HIS A 42 11.24 -4.49 -10.00
N PHE A 43 11.08 -5.14 -8.85
CA PHE A 43 11.96 -4.96 -7.70
C PHE A 43 13.08 -6.00 -7.72
N PRO A 44 14.20 -5.78 -7.02
CA PRO A 44 15.25 -6.79 -6.87
C PRO A 44 14.70 -8.10 -6.31
N ALA A 45 15.28 -9.23 -6.74
CA ALA A 45 14.83 -10.57 -6.38
C ALA A 45 14.89 -10.87 -4.86
N SER A 46 15.69 -10.12 -4.12
CA SER A 46 15.80 -10.18 -2.65
C SER A 46 14.62 -9.53 -1.92
N THR A 47 13.75 -8.82 -2.63
CA THR A 47 12.55 -8.17 -2.06
C THR A 47 11.55 -9.21 -1.57
N ARG A 48 11.18 -9.12 -0.29
CA ARG A 48 10.09 -9.92 0.28
C ARG A 48 8.86 -9.05 0.47
N ILE A 49 7.68 -9.61 0.21
CA ILE A 49 6.40 -8.95 0.46
C ILE A 49 5.50 -9.84 1.30
N SER A 50 4.73 -9.24 2.19
CA SER A 50 3.66 -9.93 2.91
C SER A 50 2.58 -10.42 1.94
N GLN A 51 1.91 -11.51 2.28
CA GLN A 51 0.75 -12.02 1.55
C GLN A 51 -0.51 -11.93 2.42
N PRO A 52 -1.14 -10.74 2.53
CA PRO A 52 -2.27 -10.54 3.42
C PRO A 52 -3.53 -11.23 2.90
N VAL A 53 -4.27 -11.88 3.80
CA VAL A 53 -5.59 -12.48 3.50
C VAL A 53 -6.75 -11.47 3.55
N GLY A 54 -6.45 -10.22 3.91
CA GLY A 54 -7.43 -9.14 4.01
C GLY A 54 -6.77 -7.76 4.16
N GLY A 55 -7.57 -6.72 3.93
CA GLY A 55 -7.08 -5.34 3.89
C GLY A 55 -6.52 -4.95 2.53
N PHE A 56 -5.71 -3.89 2.51
CA PHE A 56 -5.20 -3.26 1.29
C PHE A 56 -3.78 -2.72 1.47
N VAL A 57 -3.02 -3.30 2.41
CA VAL A 57 -1.69 -2.86 2.76
C VAL A 57 -0.71 -3.99 2.50
N LEU A 58 0.39 -3.67 1.84
CA LEU A 58 1.54 -4.56 1.70
C LEU A 58 2.69 -4.08 2.56
N TRP A 59 3.24 -5.02 3.33
CA TRP A 59 4.54 -4.84 3.97
C TRP A 59 5.61 -5.36 3.03
N VAL A 60 6.59 -4.52 2.73
CA VAL A 60 7.71 -4.83 1.84
C VAL A 60 8.98 -4.78 2.67
N GLU A 61 9.76 -5.85 2.61
CA GLU A 61 11.07 -5.97 3.24
C GLU A 61 12.13 -6.00 2.13
N LEU A 62 13.05 -5.04 2.18
CA LEU A 62 14.16 -4.90 1.24
C LEU A 62 15.45 -5.45 1.86
N GLU A 63 16.55 -5.40 1.11
CA GLU A 63 17.85 -5.74 1.66
C GLU A 63 18.23 -4.86 2.85
N PRO A 64 18.91 -5.41 3.89
CA PRO A 64 19.26 -4.67 5.09
C PRO A 64 20.08 -3.39 4.85
N ALA A 65 20.83 -3.32 3.75
CA ALA A 65 21.63 -2.16 3.37
C ALA A 65 20.78 -0.95 2.92
N ILE A 66 19.51 -1.17 2.56
CA ILE A 66 18.63 -0.13 2.06
C ILE A 66 17.96 0.59 3.24
N ASP A 67 18.22 1.89 3.37
CA ASP A 67 17.49 2.74 4.32
C ASP A 67 16.24 3.34 3.64
N THR A 68 15.06 2.86 4.04
CA THR A 68 13.79 3.31 3.45
C THR A 68 13.44 4.75 3.78
N LEU A 69 14.01 5.35 4.84
CA LEU A 69 13.83 6.77 5.12
C LEU A 69 14.55 7.61 4.05
N ARG A 70 15.80 7.25 3.73
CA ARG A 70 16.54 7.88 2.63
C ARG A 70 15.87 7.66 1.28
N LEU A 71 15.39 6.44 1.03
CA LEU A 71 14.61 6.13 -0.17
C LEU A 71 13.37 7.02 -0.27
N THR A 72 12.66 7.26 0.84
CA THR A 72 11.49 8.15 0.87
C THR A 72 11.86 9.55 0.39
N HIS A 73 12.96 10.11 0.87
CA HIS A 73 13.44 11.42 0.42
C HIS A 73 13.75 11.48 -1.09
N ARG A 74 14.34 10.42 -1.67
CA ARG A 74 14.55 10.32 -3.13
C ARG A 74 13.22 10.25 -3.88
N MET A 75 12.30 9.41 -3.42
CA MET A 75 11.00 9.23 -4.07
C MET A 75 10.13 10.49 -4.07
N LEU A 76 10.29 11.36 -3.07
CA LEU A 76 9.62 12.66 -3.05
C LEU A 76 9.98 13.54 -4.25
N GLN A 77 11.21 13.42 -4.80
CA GLN A 77 11.62 14.14 -6.02
C GLN A 77 10.81 13.70 -7.24
N HIS A 78 10.34 12.44 -7.23
CA HIS A 78 9.45 11.87 -8.24
C HIS A 78 7.96 12.08 -7.93
N ARG A 79 7.63 12.88 -6.90
CA ARG A 79 6.27 13.08 -6.37
C ARG A 79 5.59 11.79 -5.92
N VAL A 80 6.39 10.82 -5.45
CA VAL A 80 5.90 9.55 -4.91
C VAL A 80 6.13 9.54 -3.40
N SER A 81 5.05 9.36 -2.65
CA SER A 81 5.12 9.20 -1.20
C SER A 81 5.09 7.72 -0.84
N ILE A 82 6.06 7.28 -0.04
CA ILE A 82 6.11 5.95 0.55
C ILE A 82 6.18 6.09 2.07
N ALA A 83 5.69 5.08 2.80
CA ALA A 83 5.73 5.08 4.25
C ALA A 83 6.87 4.17 4.76
N PRO A 84 8.00 4.72 5.24
CA PRO A 84 9.11 3.92 5.74
C PRO A 84 8.71 3.14 7.00
N GLY A 85 9.28 1.95 7.15
CA GLY A 85 8.90 0.97 8.18
C GLY A 85 9.10 1.47 9.61
N ARG A 86 10.11 2.33 9.82
CA ARG A 86 10.39 2.97 11.11
C ARG A 86 9.21 3.77 11.66
N LEU A 87 8.32 4.31 10.81
CA LEU A 87 7.12 5.02 11.25
C LEU A 87 6.13 4.12 12.00
N PHE A 88 6.22 2.80 11.81
CA PHE A 88 5.33 1.82 12.42
C PHE A 88 5.99 1.09 13.60
N SER A 89 7.07 1.66 14.15
CA SER A 89 7.78 1.11 15.30
C SER A 89 8.08 2.18 16.33
N ALA A 90 7.65 1.97 17.58
CA ALA A 90 7.98 2.84 18.71
C ALA A 90 9.50 2.97 18.95
N ASN A 91 10.27 1.94 18.59
CA ASN A 91 11.72 1.89 18.78
C ASN A 91 12.49 1.97 17.45
N GLN A 92 11.88 2.58 16.42
CA GLN A 92 12.48 2.78 15.09
C GLN A 92 13.02 1.50 14.43
N LYS A 93 12.40 0.33 14.69
CA LYS A 93 12.75 -0.93 14.03
C LYS A 93 12.37 -0.90 12.54
N TYR A 94 12.85 -1.88 11.78
CA TYR A 94 12.56 -2.07 10.35
C TYR A 94 13.05 -0.94 9.41
N PRO A 95 14.34 -0.55 9.46
CA PRO A 95 14.92 0.44 8.55
C PRO A 95 14.72 0.13 7.06
N HIS A 96 14.79 -1.15 6.72
CA HIS A 96 14.78 -1.66 5.35
C HIS A 96 13.38 -2.11 4.90
N CYS A 97 12.36 -1.82 5.70
CA CYS A 97 10.98 -2.15 5.34
C CYS A 97 10.20 -0.90 4.98
N LEU A 98 9.15 -1.06 4.16
CA LEU A 98 8.20 0.01 3.85
C LEU A 98 6.79 -0.55 3.77
N ARG A 99 5.81 0.33 4.01
CA ARG A 99 4.39 0.03 3.93
C ARG A 99 3.79 0.67 2.68
N LEU A 100 3.23 -0.14 1.78
CA LEU A 100 2.52 0.35 0.59
C LEU A 100 1.01 0.30 0.81
N ASN A 101 0.33 1.37 0.40
CA ASN A 101 -1.12 1.46 0.37
C ASN A 101 -1.62 1.07 -1.03
N CYS A 102 -2.36 -0.03 -1.11
CA CYS A 102 -2.93 -0.56 -2.34
C CYS A 102 -4.42 -0.19 -2.51
N ALA A 103 -5.01 0.63 -1.62
CA ALA A 103 -6.42 1.02 -1.71
C ALA A 103 -6.72 1.99 -2.87
N GLN A 104 -5.70 2.65 -3.40
CA GLN A 104 -5.86 3.58 -4.52
C GLN A 104 -6.25 2.83 -5.78
N PRO A 105 -7.17 3.37 -6.62
CA PRO A 105 -7.48 2.79 -7.92
C PRO A 105 -6.23 2.67 -8.80
N TRP A 106 -6.13 1.57 -9.55
CA TRP A 106 -5.02 1.38 -10.47
C TRP A 106 -5.07 2.40 -11.61
N SER A 107 -3.93 2.98 -11.94
CA SER A 107 -3.75 3.89 -13.06
C SER A 107 -2.34 3.74 -13.62
N GLU A 108 -2.12 4.20 -14.85
CA GLU A 108 -0.77 4.22 -15.42
C GLU A 108 0.20 5.04 -14.58
N THR A 109 -0.25 6.15 -13.98
CA THR A 109 0.58 6.97 -13.09
C THR A 109 1.02 6.18 -11.87
N LEU A 110 0.10 5.42 -11.24
CA LEU A 110 0.42 4.60 -10.08
C LEU A 110 1.38 3.46 -10.45
N GLU A 111 1.15 2.81 -11.59
CA GLU A 111 2.02 1.75 -12.09
C GLU A 111 3.44 2.27 -12.37
N ARG A 112 3.57 3.40 -13.06
CA ARG A 112 4.87 4.05 -13.31
C ARG A 112 5.56 4.45 -12.01
N ALA A 113 4.83 4.96 -11.02
CA ALA A 113 5.39 5.29 -9.71
C ALA A 113 5.94 4.05 -8.98
N LEU A 114 5.22 2.93 -9.03
CA LEU A 114 5.64 1.67 -8.42
C LEU A 114 6.85 1.07 -9.15
N ILE A 115 6.90 1.16 -10.48
CA ILE A 115 8.07 0.74 -11.28
C ILE A 115 9.28 1.64 -10.96
N GLN A 116 9.08 2.96 -10.86
CA GLN A 116 10.16 3.89 -10.50
C GLN A 116 10.72 3.58 -9.11
N LEU A 117 9.86 3.24 -8.15
CA LEU A 117 10.31 2.77 -6.84
C LEU A 117 11.21 1.54 -6.94
N GLY A 118 10.84 0.55 -7.77
CA GLY A 118 11.67 -0.64 -8.01
C GLY A 118 13.06 -0.29 -8.57
N LYS A 119 13.13 0.68 -9.49
CA LYS A 119 14.42 1.18 -10.05
C LYS A 119 15.28 1.86 -8.99
N GLU A 120 14.70 2.70 -8.14
CA GLU A 120 15.40 3.44 -7.07
C GLU A 120 15.87 2.53 -5.92
N ILE A 121 15.32 1.32 -5.82
CA ILE A 121 15.76 0.27 -4.90
C ILE A 121 16.93 -0.53 -5.49
N GLY A 122 16.95 -0.74 -6.81
CA GLY A 122 18.00 -1.49 -7.50
C GLY A 122 19.21 -0.65 -7.96
N ALA A 123 19.15 0.68 -7.81
CA ALA A 123 20.23 1.61 -8.11
C ALA A 123 21.12 1.85 -6.88
#